data_AF-A0A090CZ03-F1
#
_entry.id   AF-A0A090CZ03-F1
#
_cell.length_a   1.000
_cell.length_b   1.000
_cell.length_c   1.000
_cell.angle_alpha   90.00
_cell.angle_beta   90.00
_cell.angle_gamma   90.00
#
_symmetry.space_group_name_H-M   'P 1'
#
loop_
_entity.id
_entity.type
_entity.pdbx_description
1 polymer ?
#
loop_
_entity_poly.entity_id
_entity_poly.type
_entity_poly.pdbx_seq_one_letter_code
_entity_poly.pdbx_strand_id
1 'polypeptide(L)'
;MFDDKEIKKLCEALRDFKSNSYTIEIDEAMKKKEKTSKNHGIKEEDYALHAFREVLSRFLIDIYDILDRATKDLQNDQDIERFWDSVRNHMEKTMKDWAKVSLEKCPSLKGSLPQILRDLSEFHERAVKFHKERQQFSLSLRKKMLKQEAKG
;
A
#
# COMPACT_ATOMS: atom_id res chain seq x y z
N MET A 1 -3.63 9.75 20.94
CA MET A 1 -2.64 9.88 19.86
C MET A 1 -1.96 8.53 19.73
N PHE A 2 -1.89 7.95 18.53
CA PHE A 2 -1.21 6.66 18.35
C PHE A 2 0.29 6.84 18.61
N ASP A 3 0.87 5.99 19.46
CA ASP A 3 2.32 5.92 19.57
C ASP A 3 2.91 5.08 18.43
N ASP A 4 4.21 5.22 18.18
CA ASP A 4 4.89 4.53 17.06
C ASP A 4 4.81 2.99 17.18
N LYS A 5 4.70 2.45 18.40
CA LYS A 5 4.55 1.00 18.62
C LYS A 5 3.14 0.53 18.25
N GLU A 6 2.12 1.30 18.54
CA GLU A 6 0.74 1.05 18.14
C GLU A 6 0.59 1.11 16.62
N ILE A 7 1.18 2.13 15.98
CA ILE A 7 1.18 2.26 14.51
C ILE A 7 1.87 1.07 13.87
N LYS A 8 3.04 0.68 14.39
CA LYS A 8 3.75 -0.51 13.92
C LYS A 8 2.87 -1.77 14.01
N LYS A 9 2.25 -2.03 15.17
CA LYS A 9 1.38 -3.20 15.36
C LYS A 9 0.19 -3.20 14.41
N LEU A 10 -0.42 -2.03 14.19
CA LEU A 10 -1.52 -1.86 13.24
C LEU A 10 -1.08 -2.19 11.81
N CYS A 11 0.06 -1.65 11.37
CA CYS A 11 0.66 -1.92 10.07
C CYS A 11 0.94 -3.42 9.88
N GLU A 12 1.56 -4.07 10.87
CA GLU A 12 1.88 -5.50 10.84
C GLU A 12 0.61 -6.36 10.76
N ALA A 13 -0.40 -6.06 11.60
CA ALA A 13 -1.66 -6.78 11.65
C ALA A 13 -2.47 -6.64 10.35
N LEU A 14 -2.54 -5.44 9.77
CA LEU A 14 -3.23 -5.22 8.50
C LEU A 14 -2.56 -5.97 7.35
N ARG A 15 -1.22 -5.94 7.31
CA ARG A 15 -0.46 -6.72 6.35
C ARG A 15 -0.72 -8.21 6.54
N ASP A 16 -0.66 -8.74 7.76
CA ASP A 16 -0.88 -10.17 8.01
C ASP A 16 -2.30 -10.59 7.60
N PHE A 17 -3.30 -9.79 7.96
CA PHE A 17 -4.71 -10.04 7.62
C PHE A 17 -4.96 -10.11 6.10
N LYS A 18 -4.35 -9.19 5.34
CA LYS A 18 -4.55 -9.09 3.88
C LYS A 18 -3.56 -9.94 3.08
N SER A 19 -2.40 -10.27 3.63
CA SER A 19 -1.31 -10.93 2.89
C SER A 19 -1.75 -12.25 2.27
N ASN A 20 -2.53 -13.06 3.00
CA ASN A 20 -2.98 -14.36 2.51
C ASN A 20 -3.83 -14.27 1.24
N SER A 21 -4.78 -13.32 1.16
CA SER A 21 -5.62 -13.16 -0.03
C SER A 21 -4.78 -12.71 -1.23
N TYR A 22 -3.85 -11.78 -1.02
CA TYR A 22 -3.03 -11.26 -2.12
C TYR A 22 -1.92 -12.23 -2.56
N THR A 23 -1.42 -13.08 -1.67
CA THR A 23 -0.54 -14.18 -2.07
C THR A 23 -1.28 -15.17 -2.99
N ILE A 24 -2.56 -15.48 -2.69
CA ILE A 24 -3.39 -16.31 -3.58
C ILE A 24 -3.61 -15.62 -4.92
N GLU A 25 -3.91 -14.32 -4.94
CA GLU A 25 -4.08 -13.55 -6.18
C GLU A 25 -2.80 -13.54 -7.05
N ILE A 26 -1.61 -13.45 -6.44
CA ILE A 26 -0.35 -13.60 -7.16
C ILE A 26 -0.26 -14.98 -7.79
N ASP A 27 -0.51 -16.05 -7.03
CA ASP A 27 -0.43 -17.43 -7.55
C ASP A 27 -1.41 -17.64 -8.72
N GLU A 28 -2.62 -17.09 -8.63
CA GLU A 28 -3.61 -17.14 -9.71
C GLU A 28 -3.17 -16.34 -10.96
N ALA A 29 -2.62 -15.15 -10.76
CA ALA A 29 -2.08 -14.33 -11.84
C ALA A 29 -0.93 -15.05 -12.57
N MET A 30 -0.04 -15.71 -11.81
CA MET A 30 1.06 -16.49 -12.36
C MET A 30 0.63 -17.79 -13.05
N LYS A 31 -0.51 -18.38 -12.68
CA LYS A 31 -1.10 -19.51 -13.43
C LYS A 31 -1.75 -19.07 -14.74
N LYS A 32 -2.41 -17.91 -14.77
CA LYS A 32 -3.04 -17.36 -15.98
C LYS A 32 -2.00 -17.02 -17.06
N LYS A 33 -0.85 -16.51 -16.63
CA LYS A 33 0.36 -16.25 -17.44
C LYS A 33 0.75 -17.41 -18.36
N GLU A 34 0.71 -18.66 -17.87
CA GLU A 34 1.07 -19.85 -18.67
C GLU A 34 0.13 -20.07 -19.87
N LYS A 35 -1.14 -19.64 -19.75
CA LYS A 35 -2.15 -19.76 -20.82
C LYS A 35 -2.11 -18.57 -21.78
N THR A 36 -1.88 -17.36 -21.27
CA THR A 36 -1.96 -16.11 -22.06
C THR A 36 -0.68 -15.80 -22.85
N SER A 37 0.51 -16.03 -22.30
CA SER A 37 1.78 -15.77 -23.01
C SER A 37 1.91 -16.62 -24.28
N LYS A 38 1.44 -17.87 -24.25
CA LYS A 38 1.43 -18.79 -25.40
C LYS A 38 0.55 -18.32 -26.56
N ASN A 39 -0.50 -17.55 -26.28
CA ASN A 39 -1.50 -17.15 -27.28
C ASN A 39 -1.25 -15.77 -27.90
N HIS A 40 -0.43 -14.91 -27.26
CA HIS A 40 -0.31 -13.50 -27.65
C HIS A 40 1.12 -13.03 -27.94
N GLY A 41 2.12 -13.91 -27.91
CA GLY A 41 3.52 -13.54 -28.23
C GLY A 41 4.16 -12.55 -27.26
N ILE A 42 3.54 -12.35 -26.08
CA ILE A 42 4.09 -11.51 -25.01
C ILE A 42 5.15 -12.31 -24.27
N LYS A 43 6.31 -11.68 -24.01
CA LYS A 43 7.35 -12.28 -23.18
C LYS A 43 6.77 -12.60 -21.81
N GLU A 44 6.99 -13.84 -21.42
CA GLU A 44 6.45 -14.43 -20.20
C GLU A 44 6.79 -13.59 -18.94
N GLU A 45 8.00 -13.02 -18.90
CA GLU A 45 8.48 -12.13 -17.82
C GLU A 45 7.68 -10.82 -17.73
N ASP A 46 7.39 -10.17 -18.86
CA ASP A 46 6.68 -8.88 -18.89
C ASP A 46 5.25 -9.01 -18.38
N TYR A 47 4.56 -10.10 -18.75
CA TYR A 47 3.23 -10.40 -18.24
C TYR A 47 3.25 -10.67 -16.73
N ALA A 48 4.20 -11.50 -16.28
CA ALA A 48 4.36 -11.82 -14.86
C ALA A 48 4.61 -10.54 -14.05
N LEU A 49 5.48 -9.66 -14.55
CA LEU A 49 5.84 -8.42 -13.88
C LEU A 49 4.64 -7.48 -13.78
N HIS A 50 3.88 -7.33 -14.88
CA HIS A 50 2.65 -6.54 -14.89
C HIS A 50 1.65 -7.07 -13.86
N ALA A 51 1.35 -8.36 -13.90
CA ALA A 51 0.34 -8.94 -13.03
C ALA A 51 0.75 -8.87 -11.54
N PHE A 52 2.05 -9.07 -11.24
CA PHE A 52 2.57 -8.89 -9.89
C PHE A 52 2.39 -7.45 -9.39
N ARG A 53 2.75 -6.45 -10.21
CA ARG A 53 2.58 -5.03 -9.89
C ARG A 53 1.11 -4.66 -9.64
N GLU A 54 0.20 -5.21 -10.44
CA GLU A 54 -1.23 -4.98 -10.29
C GLU A 54 -1.73 -5.51 -8.94
N VAL A 55 -1.40 -6.76 -8.58
CA VAL A 55 -1.78 -7.33 -7.29
C VAL A 55 -1.16 -6.53 -6.13
N LEU A 56 0.12 -6.19 -6.23
CA LEU A 56 0.85 -5.41 -5.22
C LEU A 56 0.24 -4.02 -4.98
N SER A 57 -0.11 -3.31 -6.05
CA SER A 57 -0.71 -1.98 -5.95
C SER A 57 -2.07 -2.01 -5.27
N ARG A 58 -2.92 -2.99 -5.60
CA ARG A 58 -4.21 -3.20 -4.92
C ARG A 58 -4.03 -3.52 -3.44
N PHE A 59 -3.06 -4.39 -3.13
CA PHE A 59 -2.76 -4.73 -1.74
C PHE A 59 -2.39 -3.50 -0.91
N LEU A 60 -1.53 -2.65 -1.44
CA LEU A 60 -1.15 -1.41 -0.77
C LEU A 60 -2.38 -0.49 -0.61
N ILE A 61 -3.13 -0.23 -1.69
CA ILE A 61 -4.32 0.64 -1.63
C ILE A 61 -5.28 0.21 -0.51
N ASP A 62 -5.58 -1.08 -0.42
CA ASP A 62 -6.46 -1.63 0.60
C ASP A 62 -5.96 -1.34 2.02
N ILE A 63 -4.65 -1.52 2.28
CA ILE A 63 -4.05 -1.19 3.59
C ILE A 63 -4.19 0.31 3.88
N TYR A 64 -3.80 1.15 2.92
CA TYR A 64 -3.75 2.59 3.10
C TYR A 64 -5.14 3.20 3.31
N ASP A 65 -6.15 2.72 2.60
CA ASP A 65 -7.53 3.15 2.80
C ASP A 65 -8.08 2.74 4.17
N ILE A 66 -7.71 1.56 4.69
CA ILE A 66 -8.09 1.16 6.05
C ILE A 66 -7.42 2.08 7.09
N LEU A 67 -6.13 2.36 6.94
CA LEU A 67 -5.38 3.25 7.83
C LEU A 67 -5.98 4.66 7.84
N ASP A 68 -6.29 5.20 6.67
CA ASP A 68 -6.88 6.53 6.53
C ASP A 68 -8.25 6.63 7.19
N ARG A 69 -9.11 5.60 7.00
CA ARG A 69 -10.42 5.53 7.68
C ARG A 69 -10.30 5.41 9.19
N ALA A 70 -9.34 4.62 9.67
CA ALA A 70 -9.09 4.42 11.10
C ALA A 70 -8.59 5.70 11.80
N THR A 71 -7.99 6.62 11.04
CA THR A 71 -7.37 7.85 11.56
C THR A 71 -8.05 9.14 11.09
N LYS A 72 -9.25 9.04 10.52
CA LYS A 72 -10.04 10.20 10.07
C LYS A 72 -10.29 11.24 11.18
N ASP A 73 -10.28 10.80 12.44
CA ASP A 73 -10.60 11.63 13.61
C ASP A 73 -9.37 12.30 14.23
N LEU A 74 -8.20 12.23 13.58
CA LEU A 74 -7.06 13.06 13.97
C LEU A 74 -7.41 14.56 13.86
N GLN A 75 -7.03 15.31 14.90
CA GLN A 75 -7.57 16.65 15.16
C GLN A 75 -6.63 17.79 14.72
N ASN A 76 -5.36 17.50 14.45
CA ASN A 76 -4.37 18.51 14.06
C ASN A 76 -3.38 17.97 13.02
N ASP A 77 -2.68 18.91 12.37
CA ASP A 77 -1.78 18.59 11.25
C ASP A 77 -0.52 17.84 11.70
N GLN A 78 -0.04 18.07 12.92
CA GLN A 78 1.14 17.39 13.48
C GLN A 78 0.88 15.91 13.74
N ASP A 79 -0.30 15.56 14.26
CA ASP A 79 -0.70 14.19 14.49
C ASP A 79 -0.83 13.43 13.17
N ILE A 80 -1.42 14.07 12.16
CA ILE A 80 -1.54 13.50 10.80
C ILE A 80 -0.15 13.27 10.22
N GLU A 81 0.75 14.25 10.31
CA GLU A 81 2.13 14.13 9.83
C GLU A 81 2.89 12.99 10.50
N ARG A 82 2.90 12.96 11.84
CA ARG A 82 3.59 11.90 12.59
C ARG A 82 3.02 10.52 12.29
N PHE A 83 1.71 10.40 12.17
CA PHE A 83 1.07 9.12 11.86
C PHE A 83 1.55 8.60 10.50
N TRP A 84 1.44 9.42 9.45
CA TRP A 84 1.81 8.99 8.09
C TRP A 84 3.31 8.78 7.90
N ASP A 85 4.17 9.53 8.59
CA ASP A 85 5.62 9.26 8.60
C ASP A 85 5.94 7.92 9.26
N SER A 86 5.25 7.57 10.36
CA SER A 86 5.41 6.27 11.02
C SER A 86 4.88 5.12 10.17
N VAL A 87 3.70 5.29 9.56
CA VAL A 87 3.16 4.33 8.58
C VAL A 87 4.14 4.12 7.43
N ARG A 88 4.73 5.20 6.91
CA ARG A 88 5.72 5.11 5.83
C ARG A 88 6.87 4.19 6.22
N ASN A 89 7.53 4.52 7.32
CA ASN A 89 8.71 3.81 7.79
C ASN A 89 8.44 2.32 8.09
N HIS A 90 7.26 1.99 8.62
CA HIS A 90 6.92 0.62 8.97
C HIS A 90 6.41 -0.20 7.78
N MET A 91 5.52 0.37 6.97
CA MET A 91 4.88 -0.36 5.88
C MET A 91 5.84 -0.57 4.71
N GLU A 92 6.80 0.33 4.47
CA GLU A 92 7.79 0.16 3.39
C GLU A 92 8.61 -1.12 3.60
N LYS A 93 9.16 -1.29 4.81
CA LYS A 93 9.95 -2.47 5.15
C LYS A 93 9.12 -3.75 5.05
N THR A 94 7.96 -3.75 5.71
CA THR A 94 7.11 -4.94 5.79
C THR A 94 6.64 -5.41 4.41
N MET A 95 6.29 -4.47 3.52
CA MET A 95 5.86 -4.81 2.16
C MET A 95 7.01 -5.28 1.27
N LYS A 96 8.22 -4.72 1.44
CA LYS A 96 9.41 -5.19 0.73
C LYS A 96 9.73 -6.64 1.11
N ASP A 97 9.63 -6.97 2.38
CA ASP A 97 9.88 -8.33 2.87
C ASP A 97 8.81 -9.31 2.35
N TRP A 98 7.53 -8.92 2.39
CA TRP A 98 6.46 -9.73 1.81
C TRP A 98 6.62 -9.93 0.30
N ALA A 99 7.01 -8.89 -0.45
CA ALA A 99 7.22 -8.98 -1.89
C ALA A 99 8.38 -9.93 -2.23
N LYS A 100 9.49 -9.90 -1.47
CA LYS A 100 10.60 -10.84 -1.65
C LYS A 100 10.15 -12.29 -1.45
N VAL A 101 9.48 -12.58 -0.34
CA VAL A 101 8.98 -13.94 -0.03
C VAL A 101 7.98 -14.41 -1.10
N SER A 102 7.11 -13.51 -1.56
CA SER A 102 6.14 -13.84 -2.61
C SER A 102 6.82 -14.13 -3.96
N LEU A 103 7.91 -13.43 -4.27
CA LEU A 103 8.68 -13.59 -5.50
C LEU A 103 9.60 -14.82 -5.50
N GLU A 104 10.00 -15.34 -4.34
CA GLU A 104 10.74 -16.61 -4.25
C GLU A 104 9.96 -17.77 -4.90
N LYS A 105 8.63 -17.69 -4.91
CA LYS A 105 7.75 -18.65 -5.59
C LYS A 105 7.63 -18.44 -7.11
N CYS A 106 8.21 -17.36 -7.63
CA CYS A 106 8.09 -16.93 -9.02
C CYS A 106 9.48 -16.81 -9.69
N PRO A 107 10.12 -17.93 -10.08
CA PRO A 107 11.49 -17.92 -10.62
C PRO A 107 11.67 -17.00 -11.83
N SER A 108 10.64 -16.85 -12.67
CA SER A 108 10.66 -15.98 -13.85
C SER A 108 10.82 -14.50 -13.53
N LEU A 109 10.58 -14.08 -12.29
CA LEU A 109 10.67 -12.68 -11.85
C LEU A 109 11.93 -12.36 -11.06
N LYS A 110 12.85 -13.33 -10.89
CA LYS A 110 14.07 -13.15 -10.11
C LYS A 110 14.95 -12.01 -10.65
N GLY A 111 15.02 -11.86 -11.98
CA GLY A 111 15.73 -10.76 -12.64
C GLY A 111 15.09 -9.40 -12.44
N SER A 112 13.76 -9.36 -12.25
CA SER A 112 12.99 -8.12 -12.10
C SER A 112 12.81 -7.68 -10.64
N LEU A 113 13.31 -8.43 -9.66
CA LEU A 113 13.20 -8.10 -8.23
C LEU A 113 13.67 -6.67 -7.88
N PRO A 114 14.84 -6.18 -8.36
CA PRO A 114 15.27 -4.81 -8.06
C PRO A 114 14.29 -3.75 -8.58
N GLN A 115 13.72 -3.96 -9.77
CA GLN A 115 12.72 -3.08 -10.35
C GLN A 115 11.44 -3.08 -9.48
N ILE A 116 10.95 -4.25 -9.09
CA ILE A 116 9.75 -4.39 -8.26
C ILE A 116 9.92 -3.67 -6.92
N LEU A 117 11.08 -3.82 -6.27
CA LEU A 117 11.34 -3.16 -4.99
C LEU A 117 11.43 -1.63 -5.12
N ARG A 118 11.94 -1.13 -6.25
CA ARG A 118 11.91 0.31 -6.57
C ARG A 118 10.48 0.79 -6.77
N ASP A 119 9.70 0.13 -7.62
CA ASP A 119 8.31 0.50 -7.90
C ASP A 119 7.46 0.49 -6.63
N LEU A 120 7.69 -0.49 -5.76
CA LEU A 120 7.05 -0.58 -4.46
C LEU A 120 7.36 0.64 -3.58
N SER A 121 8.62 1.09 -3.56
CA SER A 121 9.04 2.25 -2.78
C SER A 121 8.36 3.52 -3.31
N GLU A 122 8.35 3.72 -4.63
CA GLU A 122 7.70 4.86 -5.28
C GLU A 122 6.18 4.86 -5.04
N PHE A 123 5.54 3.69 -5.17
CA PHE A 123 4.11 3.56 -4.93
C PHE A 123 3.76 3.91 -3.49
N HIS A 124 4.53 3.36 -2.55
CA HIS A 124 4.37 3.59 -1.13
C HIS A 124 4.51 5.08 -0.78
N GLU A 125 5.52 5.76 -1.30
CA GLU A 125 5.71 7.20 -1.09
C GLU A 125 4.52 8.02 -1.62
N ARG A 126 4.02 7.67 -2.81
CA ARG A 126 2.84 8.32 -3.42
C ARG A 126 1.57 8.07 -2.60
N ALA A 127 1.36 6.85 -2.11
CA ALA A 127 0.19 6.51 -1.29
C ALA A 127 0.20 7.30 0.03
N VAL A 128 1.32 7.30 0.76
CA VAL A 128 1.50 8.08 1.99
C VAL A 128 1.19 9.56 1.75
N LYS A 129 1.76 10.14 0.70
CA LYS A 129 1.53 11.55 0.35
C LYS A 129 0.06 11.83 0.08
N PHE A 130 -0.59 11.03 -0.77
CA PHE A 130 -1.99 11.18 -1.11
C PHE A 130 -2.92 11.15 0.12
N HIS A 131 -2.75 10.15 0.99
CA HIS A 131 -3.59 10.01 2.18
C HIS A 131 -3.33 11.11 3.22
N LYS A 132 -2.07 11.51 3.41
CA LYS A 132 -1.70 12.66 4.25
C LYS A 132 -2.40 13.94 3.79
N GLU A 133 -2.28 14.26 2.50
CA GLU A 133 -2.90 15.46 1.90
C GLU A 133 -4.43 15.39 1.99
N ARG A 134 -5.03 14.22 1.75
CA ARG A 134 -6.47 13.99 1.88
C ARG A 134 -6.98 14.28 3.29
N GLN A 135 -6.29 13.79 4.31
CA GLN A 135 -6.68 14.01 5.71
C GLN A 135 -6.50 15.47 6.13
N GLN A 136 -5.39 16.10 5.75
CA GLN A 136 -5.14 17.52 6.01
C GLN A 136 -6.21 18.40 5.36
N PHE A 137 -6.58 18.11 4.11
CA PHE A 137 -7.68 18.80 3.44
C PHE A 137 -9.01 18.62 4.18
N SER A 138 -9.35 17.39 4.55
CA SER A 138 -10.57 17.08 5.30
C SER A 138 -10.62 17.78 6.66
N LEU A 139 -9.50 17.85 7.37
CA LEU A 139 -9.37 18.60 8.62
C LEU A 139 -9.59 20.10 8.40
N SER A 140 -9.03 20.66 7.32
CA SER A 140 -9.22 22.08 6.97
C SER A 140 -10.69 22.44 6.72
N LEU A 141 -11.44 21.55 6.07
CA LEU A 141 -12.88 21.71 5.84
C LEU A 141 -13.66 21.70 7.16
N ARG A 142 -13.42 20.72 8.04
CA ARG A 142 -14.05 20.66 9.36
C ARG A 142 -13.82 21.93 10.18
N LYS A 143 -12.57 22.44 10.21
CA LYS A 143 -12.22 23.69 10.89
C LYS A 143 -12.95 24.90 10.31
N LYS A 144 -13.16 24.96 8.99
CA LYS A 144 -13.89 26.05 8.33
C LYS A 144 -15.39 26.01 8.66
N MET A 145 -16.00 24.82 8.65
CA MET A 145 -17.43 24.65 8.95
C MET A 145 -17.76 25.06 10.39
N LEU A 146 -16.96 24.61 11.37
CA LEU A 146 -17.14 24.99 12.78
C LEU A 146 -17.06 26.51 13.00
N LYS A 147 -16.19 27.21 12.25
CA LYS A 147 -16.10 28.68 12.32
C LYS A 147 -17.30 29.41 11.71
N GLN A 148 -18.03 28.78 10.79
CA GLN A 148 -19.25 29.35 10.21
C GLN A 148 -20.44 29.15 11.15
N GLU A 149 -20.57 27.96 11.73
CA GLU A 149 -21.61 27.65 12.74
C GLU A 149 -21.49 28.54 13.98
N ALA A 150 -20.27 28.88 14.42
CA ALA A 150 -20.05 29.78 15.55
C ALA A 150 -20.39 31.26 15.26
N LYS A 151 -20.73 31.63 14.01
CA LYS A 151 -21.04 33.01 13.59
C LYS A 151 -22.51 33.23 13.23
N GLY A 152 -23.32 32.17 13.15
CA GLY A 152 -24.77 32.23 12.89
C GLY A 152 -25.56 32.02 14.17
#